data_AF-A0A2N2NQG2-F1
#
_entry.id   AF-A0A2N2NQG2-F1
#
_cell.length_a   1.000
_cell.length_b   1.000
_cell.length_c   1.000
_cell.angle_alpha   90.00
_cell.angle_beta   90.00
_cell.angle_gamma   90.00
#
_symmetry.space_group_name_H-M   'P 1'
#
loop_
_entity.id
_entity.type
_entity.pdbx_description
1 polymer ?
#
loop_
_entity_poly.entity_id
_entity_poly.type
_entity_poly.pdbx_seq_one_letter_code
_entity_poly.pdbx_strand_id
1 'polypeptide(L)'
;MIKIHFGGSRSLSDSYIPLVSDVVAAPMQLGCYVNVGCAIGADEAVIEAALGWDPSRLSVFAQFSASGEGSFSGSAYIPVIAAKKEGAQVSFLSGGPLNIPLKTRLMRRSKIALAGCAGSVFFLSKSFSPGSLKVAAEAVKKNQIVYAFPCGFSGSPVPLRSVSGSWRESHFFGFPCFQWFTGQPLF
;
A
#
# COMPACT_ATOMS: atom_id res chain seq x y z
N MET A 1 -5.72 -4.97 17.92
CA MET A 1 -6.21 -4.49 16.61
C MET A 1 -5.11 -4.73 15.58
N ILE A 2 -5.38 -5.52 14.54
CA ILE A 2 -4.39 -5.83 13.48
C ILE A 2 -4.58 -4.83 12.35
N LYS A 3 -3.49 -4.16 11.95
CA LYS A 3 -3.45 -3.22 10.81
C LYS A 3 -2.61 -3.82 9.70
N ILE A 4 -3.10 -3.74 8.46
CA ILE A 4 -2.38 -4.16 7.26
C ILE A 4 -2.25 -2.95 6.36
N HIS A 5 -1.02 -2.65 5.94
CA HIS A 5 -0.80 -1.65 4.92
C HIS A 5 -0.98 -2.26 3.53
N PHE A 6 -1.69 -1.55 2.66
CA PHE A 6 -1.79 -1.87 1.25
C PHE A 6 -1.27 -0.72 0.41
N GLY A 7 -0.61 -1.05 -0.69
CA GLY A 7 -0.25 -0.07 -1.70
C GLY A 7 0.23 -0.75 -2.97
N GLY A 8 0.78 0.02 -3.91
CA GLY A 8 1.30 -0.61 -5.12
C GLY A 8 1.65 0.36 -6.22
N SER A 9 1.52 -0.13 -7.45
CA SER A 9 1.92 0.59 -8.65
C SER A 9 0.83 1.57 -9.07
N ARG A 10 1.25 2.77 -9.50
CA ARG A 10 0.34 3.81 -10.04
C ARG A 10 -0.26 3.46 -11.39
N SER A 11 0.35 2.52 -12.10
CA SER A 11 -0.06 2.07 -13.42
C SER A 11 -0.67 0.66 -13.34
N LEU A 12 -1.34 0.33 -12.23
CA LEU A 12 -2.05 -0.95 -12.12
C LEU A 12 -3.19 -0.96 -13.15
N SER A 13 -3.35 -2.07 -13.89
CA SER A 13 -4.42 -2.21 -14.87
C SER A 13 -5.74 -2.58 -14.19
N ASP A 14 -6.84 -2.07 -14.73
CA ASP A 14 -8.20 -2.32 -14.23
C ASP A 14 -8.57 -3.81 -14.19
N SER A 15 -7.94 -4.64 -15.02
CA SER A 15 -8.13 -6.10 -15.00
C SER A 15 -7.72 -6.75 -13.67
N TYR A 16 -6.93 -6.06 -12.84
CA TYR A 16 -6.52 -6.52 -11.51
C TYR A 16 -7.35 -5.92 -10.37
N ILE A 17 -8.30 -5.02 -10.64
CA ILE A 17 -9.17 -4.45 -9.59
C ILE A 17 -9.95 -5.54 -8.84
N PRO A 18 -10.54 -6.57 -9.48
CA PRO A 18 -11.20 -7.67 -8.76
C PRO A 18 -10.26 -8.38 -7.78
N LEU A 19 -9.02 -8.66 -8.20
CA LEU A 19 -8.00 -9.26 -7.32
C LEU A 19 -7.70 -8.36 -6.11
N VAL A 20 -7.53 -7.05 -6.32
CA VAL A 20 -7.31 -6.10 -5.21
C VAL A 20 -8.49 -6.14 -4.23
N SER A 21 -9.72 -6.13 -4.76
CA SER A 21 -10.94 -6.19 -3.95
C SER A 21 -10.97 -7.42 -3.05
N ASP A 22 -10.77 -8.61 -3.63
CA ASP A 22 -10.80 -9.87 -2.89
C ASP A 22 -9.70 -9.96 -1.82
N VAL A 23 -8.48 -9.51 -2.17
CA VAL A 23 -7.32 -9.51 -1.28
C VAL A 23 -7.48 -8.52 -0.11
N VAL A 24 -8.14 -7.38 -0.32
CA VAL A 24 -8.46 -6.40 0.73
C VAL A 24 -9.62 -6.89 1.61
N ALA A 25 -10.64 -7.49 1.00
CA ALA A 25 -11.82 -8.00 1.68
C ALA A 25 -11.47 -9.09 2.72
N ALA A 26 -10.62 -10.04 2.35
CA ALA A 26 -10.29 -11.20 3.20
C ALA A 26 -9.81 -10.84 4.63
N PRO A 27 -8.83 -9.94 4.85
CA PRO A 27 -8.47 -9.52 6.20
C PRO A 27 -9.53 -8.63 6.86
N MET A 28 -10.27 -7.79 6.11
CA MET A 28 -11.33 -6.94 6.67
C MET A 28 -12.49 -7.77 7.24
N GLN A 29 -12.87 -8.86 6.56
CA GLN A 29 -13.84 -9.85 7.04
C GLN A 29 -13.47 -10.42 8.42
N LEU A 30 -12.16 -10.51 8.69
CA LEU A 30 -11.62 -11.03 9.95
C LEU A 30 -11.36 -9.95 11.01
N GLY A 31 -11.83 -8.72 10.82
CA GLY A 31 -11.66 -7.66 11.82
C GLY A 31 -10.43 -6.77 11.61
N CYS A 32 -9.65 -6.96 10.54
CA CYS A 32 -8.44 -6.16 10.32
C CYS A 32 -8.76 -4.75 9.84
N TYR A 33 -7.82 -3.83 10.10
CA TYR A 33 -7.85 -2.46 9.65
C TYR A 33 -6.91 -2.28 8.45
N VAL A 34 -7.31 -1.42 7.52
CA VAL A 34 -6.58 -1.13 6.27
C VAL A 34 -5.92 0.24 6.38
N ASN A 35 -4.59 0.26 6.24
CA ASN A 35 -3.85 1.49 6.01
C ASN A 35 -3.50 1.58 4.52
N VAL A 36 -3.75 2.72 3.89
CA VAL A 36 -3.43 2.90 2.48
C VAL A 36 -2.91 4.30 2.20
N GLY A 37 -2.14 4.40 1.13
CA GLY A 37 -1.77 5.65 0.54
C GLY A 37 -2.90 6.39 -0.19
N CYS A 38 -2.51 7.30 -1.08
CA CYS A 38 -3.41 8.17 -1.83
C CYS A 38 -3.03 8.29 -3.31
N ALA A 39 -2.29 7.31 -3.84
CA ALA A 39 -1.90 7.32 -5.25
C ALA A 39 -3.01 6.76 -6.15
N ILE A 40 -3.05 7.15 -7.42
CA ILE A 40 -3.89 6.45 -8.42
C ILE A 40 -3.43 4.99 -8.59
N GLY A 41 -4.27 4.15 -9.18
CA GLY A 41 -3.96 2.74 -9.46
C GLY A 41 -4.16 1.86 -8.23
N ALA A 42 -3.10 1.21 -7.72
CA ALA A 42 -3.24 0.26 -6.63
C ALA A 42 -3.79 0.85 -5.31
N ASP A 43 -3.31 2.02 -4.88
CA ASP A 43 -3.81 2.64 -3.64
C ASP A 43 -5.29 3.04 -3.81
N GLU A 44 -5.70 3.50 -5.00
CA GLU A 44 -7.09 3.85 -5.35
C GLU A 44 -8.02 2.64 -5.31
N ALA A 45 -7.66 1.54 -5.98
CA ALA A 45 -8.44 0.30 -5.96
C ALA A 45 -8.60 -0.27 -4.53
N VAL A 46 -7.58 -0.10 -3.68
CA VAL A 46 -7.67 -0.48 -2.26
C VAL A 46 -8.65 0.42 -1.50
N ILE A 47 -8.65 1.73 -1.74
CA ILE A 47 -9.61 2.66 -1.13
C ILE A 47 -11.03 2.23 -1.49
N GLU A 48 -11.31 2.05 -2.78
CA GLU A 48 -12.64 1.66 -3.27
C GLU A 48 -13.09 0.31 -2.69
N ALA A 49 -12.20 -0.69 -2.68
CA ALA A 49 -12.47 -2.00 -2.10
C ALA A 49 -12.82 -1.92 -0.61
N ALA A 50 -12.05 -1.15 0.17
CA ALA A 50 -12.27 -1.02 1.60
C ALA A 50 -13.55 -0.22 1.93
N LEU A 51 -13.91 0.75 1.09
CA LEU A 51 -15.17 1.50 1.22
C LEU A 51 -16.40 0.62 1.00
N GLY A 52 -16.33 -0.31 0.04
CA GLY A 52 -17.37 -1.31 -0.18
C GLY A 52 -17.59 -2.29 0.99
N TRP A 53 -16.69 -2.30 1.98
CA TRP A 53 -16.74 -3.19 3.14
C TRP A 53 -17.09 -2.48 4.46
N ASP A 54 -16.16 -1.71 5.01
CA ASP A 54 -16.32 -1.01 6.29
C ASP A 54 -15.39 0.22 6.33
N PRO A 55 -15.89 1.40 5.93
CA PRO A 55 -15.10 2.63 5.92
C PRO A 55 -14.47 2.96 7.28
N SER A 56 -15.09 2.56 8.40
CA SER A 56 -14.57 2.87 9.75
C SER A 56 -13.21 2.20 10.05
N ARG A 57 -12.87 1.16 9.27
CA ARG A 57 -11.61 0.41 9.34
C ARG A 57 -10.57 0.86 8.33
N LEU A 58 -10.90 1.81 7.47
CA LEU A 58 -10.00 2.38 6.47
C LEU A 58 -9.29 3.63 7.02
N SER A 59 -7.97 3.64 6.93
CA SER A 59 -7.11 4.79 7.18
C SER A 59 -6.35 5.19 5.92
N VAL A 60 -6.62 6.39 5.41
CA VAL A 60 -6.02 6.92 4.18
C VAL A 60 -5.02 8.01 4.52
N PHE A 61 -3.78 7.87 4.06
CA PHE A 61 -2.71 8.83 4.30
C PHE A 61 -2.45 9.65 3.03
N ALA A 62 -2.92 10.89 3.03
CA ALA A 62 -2.81 11.79 1.88
C ALA A 62 -1.58 12.69 1.99
N GLN A 63 -0.88 12.88 0.87
CA GLN A 63 0.26 13.82 0.80
C GLN A 63 -0.17 15.27 0.54
N PHE A 64 -1.46 15.48 0.25
CA PHE A 64 -2.10 16.75 -0.10
C PHE A 64 -3.06 17.20 1.02
N SER A 65 -3.54 18.43 0.96
CA SER A 65 -4.48 19.01 1.94
C SER A 65 -5.94 18.58 1.69
N ALA A 66 -6.84 18.85 2.64
CA ALA A 66 -8.27 18.55 2.47
C ALA A 66 -8.92 19.35 1.32
N SER A 67 -8.38 20.53 0.97
CA SER A 67 -8.80 21.33 -0.18
C SER A 67 -8.25 20.82 -1.52
N GLY A 68 -7.41 19.78 -1.50
CA GLY A 68 -6.73 19.24 -2.68
C GLY A 68 -5.41 19.93 -3.03
N GLU A 69 -5.00 20.96 -2.28
CA GLU A 69 -3.72 21.62 -2.51
C GLU A 69 -2.56 20.65 -2.32
N GLY A 70 -1.61 20.72 -3.24
CA GLY A 70 -0.48 19.82 -3.31
C GLY A 70 -0.77 18.47 -3.95
N SER A 71 -2.01 18.17 -4.34
CA SER A 71 -2.33 17.01 -5.19
C SER A 71 -1.71 17.17 -6.59
N PHE A 72 -1.60 16.07 -7.32
CA PHE A 72 -1.04 16.04 -8.68
C PHE A 72 -1.67 14.87 -9.46
N SER A 73 -1.35 14.73 -10.74
CA SER A 73 -1.92 13.69 -11.62
C SER A 73 -1.78 12.25 -11.13
N GLY A 74 -0.84 11.96 -10.21
CA GLY A 74 -0.68 10.66 -9.58
C GLY A 74 -1.41 10.49 -8.23
N SER A 75 -2.33 11.40 -7.89
CA SER A 75 -3.09 11.40 -6.63
C SER A 75 -4.54 10.96 -6.87
N ALA A 76 -5.01 9.99 -6.10
CA ALA A 76 -6.41 9.54 -6.09
C ALA A 76 -7.28 10.52 -5.27
N TYR A 77 -7.32 11.78 -5.68
CA TYR A 77 -8.00 12.84 -4.91
C TYR A 77 -9.48 12.53 -4.69
N ILE A 78 -10.21 12.18 -5.76
CA ILE A 78 -11.65 11.91 -5.70
C ILE A 78 -11.96 10.73 -4.77
N PRO A 79 -11.33 9.54 -4.90
CA PRO A 79 -11.50 8.44 -3.95
C PRO A 79 -11.18 8.80 -2.49
N VAL A 80 -10.14 9.61 -2.25
CA VAL A 80 -9.75 10.01 -0.89
C VAL A 80 -10.81 10.90 -0.23
N ILE A 81 -11.40 11.83 -0.99
CA ILE A 81 -12.48 12.69 -0.47
C ILE A 81 -13.76 11.88 -0.26
N ALA A 82 -14.09 10.95 -1.17
CA ALA A 82 -15.21 10.02 -1.00
C ALA A 82 -15.03 9.20 0.29
N ALA A 83 -13.83 8.65 0.51
CA ALA A 83 -13.52 7.88 1.71
C ALA A 83 -13.74 8.69 2.99
N LYS A 84 -13.30 9.95 3.01
CA LYS A 84 -13.54 10.84 4.15
C LYS A 84 -15.03 11.05 4.42
N LYS A 85 -15.83 11.24 3.36
CA LYS A 85 -17.27 11.45 3.44
C LYS A 85 -18.00 10.21 3.96
N GLU A 86 -17.53 9.02 3.61
CA GLU A 86 -18.10 7.73 4.03
C GLU A 86 -17.65 7.28 5.42
N GLY A 87 -16.85 8.07 6.12
CA GLY A 87 -16.46 7.82 7.52
C GLY A 87 -15.08 7.19 7.70
N ALA A 88 -14.29 7.07 6.64
CA ALA A 88 -12.89 6.66 6.76
C ALA A 88 -12.03 7.70 7.49
N GLN A 89 -10.97 7.22 8.13
CA GLN A 89 -9.98 8.08 8.76
C GLN A 89 -9.01 8.59 7.71
N VAL A 90 -9.13 9.86 7.31
CA VAL A 90 -8.20 10.48 6.36
C VAL A 90 -7.26 11.44 7.08
N SER A 91 -5.96 11.16 6.98
CA SER A 91 -4.90 12.04 7.44
C SER A 91 -4.37 12.84 6.25
N PHE A 92 -4.68 14.13 6.21
CA PHE A 92 -4.16 15.04 5.19
C PHE A 92 -2.76 15.53 5.55
N LEU A 93 -1.97 15.90 4.54
CA LEU A 93 -0.58 16.34 4.70
C LEU A 93 0.30 15.36 5.52
N SER A 94 0.03 14.05 5.45
CA SER A 94 0.88 13.02 6.10
C SER A 94 2.32 13.00 5.58
N GLY A 95 2.60 13.65 4.45
CA GLY A 95 3.96 13.85 3.95
C GLY A 95 4.71 15.01 4.61
N GLY A 96 4.03 15.82 5.42
CA GLY A 96 4.47 17.13 5.90
C GLY A 96 3.85 18.29 5.10
N PRO A 97 4.20 19.53 5.48
CA PRO A 97 3.62 20.75 4.90
C PRO A 97 3.94 20.93 3.41
N LEU A 98 3.14 21.76 2.73
CA LEU A 98 3.20 21.97 1.27
C LEU A 98 4.53 22.59 0.78
N ASN A 99 5.30 23.23 1.66
CA ASN A 99 6.63 23.75 1.35
C ASN A 99 7.72 22.66 1.27
N ILE A 100 7.43 21.42 1.70
CA ILE A 100 8.33 20.27 1.53
C ILE A 100 8.21 19.73 0.10
N PRO A 101 9.32 19.41 -0.61
CA PRO A 101 9.24 18.86 -1.97
C PRO A 101 8.34 17.63 -2.10
N LEU A 102 7.55 17.55 -3.18
CA LEU A 102 6.57 16.46 -3.42
C LEU A 102 7.17 15.06 -3.24
N LYS A 103 8.36 14.81 -3.81
CA LYS A 103 9.05 13.50 -3.69
C LYS A 103 9.31 13.12 -2.23
N THR A 104 9.68 14.10 -1.40
CA THR A 104 9.90 13.91 0.03
C THR A 104 8.59 13.67 0.75
N ARG A 105 7.52 14.43 0.43
CA ARG A 105 6.19 14.21 1.00
C ARG A 105 5.65 12.82 0.69
N LEU A 106 5.78 12.35 -0.55
CA LEU A 106 5.34 11.01 -0.94
C LEU A 106 6.00 9.91 -0.10
N MET A 107 7.33 9.99 0.08
CA MET A 107 8.06 9.00 0.87
C MET A 107 7.73 9.08 2.36
N ARG A 108 7.62 10.29 2.92
CA ARG A 108 7.22 10.48 4.32
C ARG A 108 5.82 9.94 4.56
N ARG A 109 4.86 10.24 3.68
CA ARG A 109 3.49 9.72 3.73
C ARG A 109 3.48 8.20 3.77
N SER A 110 4.24 7.54 2.89
CA SER A 110 4.32 6.08 2.88
C SER A 110 4.87 5.54 4.21
N LYS A 111 5.90 6.16 4.79
CA LYS A 111 6.44 5.75 6.09
C LYS A 111 5.43 5.89 7.23
N ILE A 112 4.59 6.91 7.20
CA ILE A 112 3.50 7.09 8.17
C ILE A 112 2.43 6.01 7.97
N ALA A 113 2.05 5.70 6.73
CA ALA A 113 1.05 4.66 6.45
C ALA A 113 1.47 3.26 6.94
N LEU A 114 2.77 3.00 7.06
CA LEU A 114 3.31 1.78 7.65
C LEU A 114 3.21 1.74 9.17
N ALA A 115 3.00 2.86 9.87
CA ALA A 115 3.10 2.89 11.33
C ALA A 115 2.03 2.01 12.01
N GLY A 116 2.49 1.09 12.86
CA GLY A 116 1.62 0.18 13.62
C GLY A 116 1.00 -0.95 12.79
N CYS A 117 1.40 -1.15 11.53
CA CYS A 117 0.97 -2.29 10.73
C CYS A 117 1.75 -3.55 11.09
N ALA A 118 1.06 -4.69 11.13
CA ALA A 118 1.66 -6.01 11.30
C ALA A 118 2.24 -6.56 9.98
N GLY A 119 1.63 -6.17 8.85
CA GLY A 119 2.07 -6.57 7.52
C GLY A 119 1.82 -5.50 6.46
N SER A 120 2.45 -5.67 5.31
CA SER A 120 2.32 -4.82 4.14
C SER A 120 2.13 -5.66 2.88
N VAL A 121 1.14 -5.30 2.06
CA VAL A 121 0.82 -5.96 0.80
C VAL A 121 1.00 -4.97 -0.35
N PHE A 122 1.69 -5.39 -1.41
CA PHE A 122 1.97 -4.56 -2.58
C PHE A 122 1.47 -5.17 -3.89
N PHE A 123 0.63 -4.45 -4.64
CA PHE A 123 0.21 -4.82 -5.99
C PHE A 123 1.16 -4.20 -7.03
N LEU A 124 1.94 -5.02 -7.72
CA LEU A 124 3.02 -4.55 -8.60
C LEU A 124 2.63 -4.75 -10.07
N SER A 125 2.67 -3.69 -10.89
CA SER A 125 2.38 -3.80 -12.33
C SER A 125 3.57 -4.29 -13.15
N LYS A 126 4.77 -4.24 -12.57
CA LYS A 126 6.05 -4.63 -13.17
C LYS A 126 6.95 -5.23 -12.10
N SER A 127 7.82 -6.18 -12.48
CA SER A 127 8.83 -6.76 -11.58
C SER A 127 9.75 -5.69 -10.99
N PHE A 128 10.04 -4.64 -11.77
CA PHE A 128 10.74 -3.43 -11.31
C PHE A 128 9.75 -2.28 -11.06
N SER A 129 9.32 -2.12 -9.80
CA SER A 129 8.49 -1.00 -9.35
C SER A 129 9.22 -0.19 -8.25
N PRO A 130 10.09 0.76 -8.61
CA PRO A 130 11.05 1.35 -7.67
C PRO A 130 10.39 2.10 -6.50
N GLY A 131 9.24 2.72 -6.74
CA GLY A 131 8.48 3.42 -5.69
C GLY A 131 7.95 2.45 -4.64
N SER A 132 7.17 1.45 -5.07
CA SER A 132 6.55 0.46 -4.19
C SER A 132 7.59 -0.41 -3.49
N LEU A 133 8.64 -0.85 -4.20
CA LEU A 133 9.72 -1.66 -3.62
C LEU A 133 10.55 -0.88 -2.60
N LYS A 134 10.71 0.44 -2.78
CA LYS A 134 11.34 1.27 -1.74
C LYS A 134 10.49 1.32 -0.46
N VAL A 135 9.16 1.39 -0.59
CA VAL A 135 8.25 1.36 0.56
C VAL A 135 8.25 -0.03 1.21
N ALA A 136 8.26 -1.10 0.42
CA ALA A 136 8.39 -2.47 0.91
C ALA A 136 9.68 -2.68 1.72
N ALA A 137 10.81 -2.15 1.28
CA ALA A 137 12.05 -2.18 2.06
C ALA A 137 11.93 -1.43 3.40
N GLU A 138 11.22 -0.31 3.45
CA GLU A 138 10.95 0.40 4.70
C GLU A 138 9.97 -0.36 5.63
N ALA A 139 9.04 -1.14 5.06
CA ALA A 139 8.17 -2.03 5.83
C ALA A 139 8.97 -3.16 6.49
N VAL A 140 9.91 -3.78 5.75
CA VAL A 140 10.85 -4.77 6.30
C VAL A 140 11.66 -4.20 7.46
N LYS A 141 12.21 -2.98 7.32
CA LYS A 141 12.94 -2.29 8.40
C LYS A 141 12.08 -2.00 9.64
N LYS A 142 10.76 -2.03 9.51
CA LYS A 142 9.79 -1.90 10.61
C LYS A 142 9.32 -3.26 11.14
N ASN A 143 10.01 -4.35 10.81
CA ASN A 143 9.70 -5.73 11.20
C ASN A 143 8.30 -6.17 10.75
N GLN A 144 7.83 -5.69 9.59
CA GLN A 144 6.55 -6.12 9.02
C GLN A 144 6.75 -7.32 8.11
N ILE A 145 5.75 -8.20 8.09
CA ILE A 145 5.66 -9.22 7.05
C ILE A 145 5.27 -8.53 5.74
N VAL A 146 6.04 -8.76 4.67
CA VAL A 146 5.84 -8.07 3.39
C VAL A 146 5.45 -9.06 2.30
N TYR A 147 4.34 -8.79 1.64
CA TYR A 147 3.80 -9.55 0.51
C TYR A 147 3.78 -8.71 -0.77
N ALA A 148 3.91 -9.36 -1.92
CA ALA A 148 3.82 -8.74 -3.23
C ALA A 148 3.02 -9.60 -4.20
N PHE A 149 2.03 -8.99 -4.85
CA PHE A 149 1.22 -9.57 -5.89
C PHE A 149 1.73 -9.14 -7.27
N PRO A 150 2.20 -10.08 -8.11
CA PRO A 150 2.59 -9.77 -9.48
C PRO A 150 1.33 -9.56 -10.34
N CYS A 151 1.15 -8.33 -10.84
CA CYS A 151 -0.01 -7.93 -11.63
C CYS A 151 0.46 -7.57 -13.05
N GLY A 152 0.57 -8.58 -13.93
CA GLY A 152 0.94 -8.37 -15.34
C GLY A 152 2.39 -8.72 -15.68
N PHE A 153 3.06 -9.46 -14.80
CA PHE A 153 4.37 -10.05 -15.07
C PHE A 153 4.50 -11.40 -14.39
N SER A 154 5.41 -12.24 -14.90
CA SER A 154 5.71 -13.57 -14.34
C SER A 154 6.96 -13.53 -13.46
N GLY A 155 7.01 -14.41 -12.46
CA GLY A 155 8.14 -14.57 -11.55
C GLY A 155 8.18 -13.53 -10.43
N SER A 156 9.24 -13.59 -9.63
CA SER A 156 9.39 -12.72 -8.45
C SER A 156 9.67 -11.27 -8.83
N PRO A 157 9.23 -10.29 -8.00
CA PRO A 157 9.69 -8.91 -8.13
C PRO A 157 11.21 -8.82 -7.99
N VAL A 158 11.81 -7.70 -8.41
CA VAL A 158 13.24 -7.49 -8.14
C VAL A 158 13.49 -7.43 -6.61
N PRO A 159 14.68 -7.85 -6.14
CA PRO A 159 15.01 -7.82 -4.72
C PRO A 159 14.88 -6.42 -4.10
N LEU A 160 14.45 -6.39 -2.83
CA LEU A 160 14.36 -5.14 -2.07
C LEU A 160 15.77 -4.60 -1.79
N ARG A 161 16.02 -3.36 -2.22
CA ARG A 161 17.30 -2.68 -1.95
C ARG A 161 17.38 -2.31 -0.47
N SER A 162 18.60 -2.28 0.08
CA SER A 162 18.91 -1.88 1.47
C SER A 162 18.39 -2.79 2.58
N VAL A 163 17.90 -3.98 2.24
CA VAL A 163 17.53 -5.03 3.20
C VAL A 163 17.96 -6.40 2.65
N SER A 164 18.42 -7.29 3.52
CA SER A 164 18.83 -8.65 3.15
C SER A 164 17.63 -9.59 3.11
N GLY A 165 17.57 -10.46 2.11
CA GLY A 165 16.50 -11.43 1.96
C GLY A 165 16.20 -11.80 0.52
N SER A 166 15.10 -12.52 0.35
CA SER A 166 14.62 -12.99 -0.95
C SER A 166 13.10 -13.07 -0.98
N TRP A 167 12.53 -12.89 -2.17
CA TRP A 167 11.13 -13.22 -2.43
C TRP A 167 10.99 -14.74 -2.55
N ARG A 168 10.00 -15.31 -1.87
CA ARG A 168 9.61 -16.71 -2.01
C ARG A 168 8.12 -16.80 -2.26
N GLU A 169 7.69 -17.78 -3.04
CA GLU A 169 6.27 -18.07 -3.23
C GLU A 169 5.61 -18.32 -1.87
N SER A 170 4.42 -17.76 -1.69
CA SER A 170 3.66 -17.79 -0.45
C SER A 170 2.19 -17.53 -0.76
N HIS A 171 1.39 -17.45 0.29
CA HIS A 171 -0.03 -17.11 0.21
C HIS A 171 -0.35 -16.03 1.23
N PHE A 172 -1.19 -15.08 0.82
CA PHE A 172 -1.79 -14.10 1.72
C PHE A 172 -3.29 -14.39 1.77
N PHE A 173 -3.80 -14.89 2.89
CA PHE A 173 -5.20 -15.34 3.02
C PHE A 173 -5.67 -16.27 1.90
N GLY A 174 -4.82 -17.21 1.48
CA GLY A 174 -5.12 -18.17 0.40
C GLY A 174 -4.83 -17.65 -1.02
N PHE A 175 -4.56 -16.35 -1.19
CA PHE A 175 -4.21 -15.80 -2.49
C PHE A 175 -2.72 -15.98 -2.80
N PRO A 176 -2.35 -16.57 -3.95
CA PRO A 176 -0.95 -16.82 -4.30
C PRO A 176 -0.20 -15.52 -4.54
N CYS A 177 0.96 -15.38 -3.91
CA CYS A 177 1.79 -14.18 -3.99
C CYS A 177 3.26 -14.50 -3.64
N PHE A 178 4.09 -13.46 -3.56
CA PHE A 178 5.42 -13.56 -3.00
C PHE A 178 5.47 -12.96 -1.60
N GLN A 179 6.22 -13.57 -0.70
CA GLN A 179 6.56 -13.00 0.61
C GLN A 179 8.06 -12.72 0.67
N TRP A 180 8.45 -11.60 1.28
CA TRP A 180 9.84 -11.30 1.57
C TRP A 180 10.28 -12.05 2.83
N PHE A 181 11.28 -12.92 2.69
CA PHE A 181 11.93 -13.58 3.81
C PHE A 181 13.25 -12.88 4.09
N THR A 182 13.38 -12.30 5.28
CA THR A 182 14.64 -11.70 5.72
C THR A 182 15.69 -12.79 5.87
N GLY A 183 16.82 -12.59 5.21
CA GLY A 183 17.98 -13.44 5.45
C GLY A 183 18.59 -13.04 6.79
N GLN A 184 18.43 -13.85 7.82
CA GLN A 184 19.64 -14.13 8.61
C GLN A 184 20.52 -15.00 7.72
N PRO A 185 21.85 -14.79 7.69
CA PRO A 185 22.72 -15.87 7.28
C PRO A 185 22.37 -17.05 8.20
N LEU A 186 21.88 -18.15 7.62
CA LEU A 186 22.17 -19.45 8.21
C LEU A 186 23.67 -19.60 7.98
N PHE A 187 24.46 -19.34 9.03
CA PHE A 187 25.84 -19.76 9.33
C PHE A 187 26.47 -18.71 10.25
#